data_AF-A0A5C3LNL8-F1
#
_entry.id   AF-A0A5C3LNL8-F1
#
_cell.length_a   1.000
_cell.length_b   1.000
_cell.length_c   1.000
_cell.angle_alpha   90.00
_cell.angle_beta   90.00
_cell.angle_gamma   90.00
#
_symmetry.space_group_name_H-M   'P 1'
#
loop_
_entity.id
_entity.type
_entity.pdbx_description
1 polymer ?
#
loop_
_entity_poly.entity_id
_entity_poly.type
_entity_poly.pdbx_seq_one_letter_code
_entity_poly.pdbx_strand_id
1 'polypeptide(L)'
;MPRYSMEKGTETIPLGWKAYENVGKELKDDDTVDFYCNCRNIHLTVTRPNEESSNLWAAYPDLLKPYDTTLLSKIRNPGDEKWWLCYPVGGKAMKYLAGHCACNNCRLTSGFPIQSWAFVPRTNVIDKHTGTIIDLRGPSRPECLRQYIFAPGKYSEFCKVCGATVFTWGNQRPGLIVISMGLVNQDKEGARAERWLDWVKERVSFSEVALTQPIIHALEQGLRESRLEDLQGKQAD
;
A
#
# COMPACT_ATOMS: atom_id res chain seq x y z
N MET A 1 -4.20 -14.16 -19.11
CA MET A 1 -3.33 -14.05 -20.32
C MET A 1 -2.11 -14.97 -20.19
N PRO A 2 -1.60 -15.60 -21.27
CA PRO A 2 -0.35 -16.35 -21.20
C PRO A 2 0.82 -15.42 -20.86
N ARG A 3 1.62 -15.78 -19.85
CA ARG A 3 2.82 -15.06 -19.42
C ARG A 3 4.02 -15.80 -19.95
N TYR A 4 4.90 -15.13 -20.65
CA TYR A 4 6.06 -15.73 -21.27
C TYR A 4 7.32 -15.37 -20.47
N SER A 5 8.27 -16.30 -20.35
CA SER A 5 9.51 -16.10 -19.62
C SER A 5 10.35 -14.92 -20.13
N MET A 6 10.26 -14.62 -21.44
CA MET A 6 10.97 -13.50 -22.07
C MET A 6 10.05 -12.74 -23.02
N GLU A 7 9.72 -13.34 -24.17
CA GLU A 7 8.92 -12.72 -25.23
C GLU A 7 7.75 -13.60 -25.65
N LYS A 8 6.80 -13.02 -26.39
CA LYS A 8 5.58 -13.73 -26.79
C LYS A 8 5.92 -14.99 -27.59
N GLY A 9 5.50 -16.16 -27.08
CA GLY A 9 5.72 -17.46 -27.71
C GLY A 9 6.82 -18.30 -27.07
N THR A 10 7.54 -17.79 -26.07
CA THR A 10 8.50 -18.60 -25.29
C THR A 10 7.79 -19.52 -24.28
N GLU A 11 8.54 -20.13 -23.37
CA GLU A 11 7.97 -20.90 -22.26
C GLU A 11 6.99 -20.04 -21.45
N THR A 12 5.81 -20.60 -21.20
CA THR A 12 4.82 -19.94 -20.36
C THR A 12 5.15 -20.13 -18.88
N ILE A 13 5.20 -19.04 -18.13
CA ILE A 13 5.47 -19.05 -16.70
C ILE A 13 4.17 -18.94 -15.88
N PRO A 14 4.08 -19.64 -14.72
CA PRO A 14 2.93 -19.53 -13.82
C PRO A 14 2.89 -18.17 -13.09
N LEU A 15 1.74 -17.80 -12.53
CA LEU A 15 1.56 -16.57 -11.73
C LEU A 15 2.55 -16.44 -10.58
N GLY A 16 2.81 -17.56 -9.90
CA GLY A 16 3.72 -17.65 -8.76
C GLY A 16 5.20 -17.75 -9.16
N TRP A 17 5.52 -17.60 -10.45
CA TRP A 17 6.90 -17.62 -10.90
C TRP A 17 7.66 -16.47 -10.24
N LYS A 18 8.73 -16.83 -9.54
CA LYS A 18 9.69 -15.89 -8.95
C LYS A 18 10.97 -16.02 -9.75
N ALA A 19 11.64 -14.90 -10.00
CA ALA A 19 12.96 -14.92 -10.62
C ALA A 19 13.88 -15.86 -9.82
N TYR A 20 14.63 -16.72 -10.53
CA TYR A 20 15.45 -17.80 -9.96
C TYR A 20 16.40 -17.35 -8.84
N GLU A 21 16.88 -16.10 -8.87
CA GLU A 21 17.75 -15.51 -7.84
C GLU A 21 17.09 -15.38 -6.45
N ASN A 22 15.76 -15.45 -6.39
CA ASN A 22 14.96 -15.35 -5.17
C ASN A 22 14.22 -16.67 -4.83
N VAL A 23 14.37 -17.71 -5.65
CA VAL A 23 13.81 -19.03 -5.37
C VAL A 23 14.72 -19.71 -4.34
N GLY A 24 14.22 -19.92 -3.12
CA GLY A 24 14.94 -20.64 -2.06
C GLY A 24 15.66 -19.78 -1.01
N LYS A 25 15.62 -18.44 -1.11
CA LYS A 25 15.99 -17.60 0.04
C LYS A 25 14.86 -17.66 1.07
N GLU A 26 15.10 -18.34 2.18
CA GLU A 26 14.22 -18.23 3.34
C GLU A 26 14.18 -16.77 3.79
N LEU A 27 13.01 -16.15 3.65
CA LEU A 27 12.77 -14.85 4.27
C LEU A 27 12.76 -15.07 5.78
N LYS A 28 13.64 -14.36 6.50
CA LYS A 28 13.61 -14.40 7.97
C LYS A 28 12.22 -13.96 8.43
N ASP A 29 11.69 -14.64 9.44
CA ASP A 29 10.47 -14.22 10.12
C ASP A 29 10.83 -13.03 11.01
N ASP A 30 10.96 -11.86 10.37
CA ASP A 30 11.16 -10.58 11.04
C ASP A 30 9.78 -10.02 11.39
N ASP A 31 9.62 -9.55 12.62
CA ASP A 31 8.40 -8.87 13.09
C ASP A 31 8.32 -7.41 12.59
N THR A 32 9.26 -7.02 11.73
CA THR A 32 9.35 -5.70 11.12
C THR A 32 9.73 -5.73 9.64
N VAL A 33 9.28 -4.71 8.90
CA VAL A 33 9.71 -4.45 7.51
C VAL A 33 10.16 -3.00 7.38
N ASP A 34 11.30 -2.81 6.73
CA ASP A 34 11.84 -1.47 6.51
C ASP A 34 11.27 -0.84 5.23
N PHE A 35 11.06 0.46 5.29
CA PHE A 35 10.75 1.32 4.14
C PHE A 35 11.78 2.45 4.10
N TYR A 36 12.49 2.62 2.97
CA TYR A 36 13.47 3.67 2.83
C TYR A 36 13.48 4.31 1.44
N CYS A 37 13.80 5.60 1.39
CA CYS A 37 14.00 6.29 0.12
C CYS A 37 15.41 6.07 -0.43
N ASN A 38 15.63 6.45 -1.70
CA ASN A 38 16.93 6.30 -2.37
C ASN A 38 18.12 6.90 -1.58
N CYS A 39 17.95 8.10 -0.99
CA CYS A 39 19.00 8.74 -0.21
C CYS A 39 19.05 8.32 1.26
N ARG A 40 18.14 7.44 1.71
CA ARG A 40 18.01 6.94 3.09
C ARG A 40 17.83 7.98 4.20
N ASN A 41 17.59 9.25 3.86
CA ASN A 41 17.13 10.26 4.81
C ASN A 41 15.71 9.99 5.31
N ILE A 42 14.94 9.19 4.56
CA ILE A 42 13.73 8.55 5.05
C ILE A 42 14.08 7.09 5.25
N HIS A 43 14.02 6.64 6.50
CA HIS A 43 14.15 5.25 6.87
C HIS A 43 13.15 4.96 7.98
N LEU A 44 12.16 4.15 7.65
CA LEU A 44 11.05 3.79 8.52
C LEU A 44 11.10 2.29 8.77
N THR A 45 10.68 1.89 9.96
CA THR A 45 10.42 0.50 10.30
C THR A 45 8.93 0.37 10.59
N VAL A 46 8.27 -0.55 9.87
CA VAL A 46 6.86 -0.86 10.06
C VAL A 46 6.73 -2.18 10.81
N THR A 47 5.97 -2.18 11.90
CA THR A 47 5.73 -3.37 12.73
C THR A 47 4.48 -4.11 12.27
N ARG A 48 4.35 -5.39 12.65
CA ARG A 48 3.10 -6.15 12.45
C ARG A 48 1.90 -5.47 13.12
N PRO A 49 0.67 -5.71 12.64
CA PRO A 49 -0.51 -5.33 13.39
C PRO A 49 -0.46 -5.86 14.83
N ASN A 50 -0.81 -4.99 15.77
CA ASN A 50 -0.86 -5.26 17.20
C ASN A 50 -2.16 -4.70 17.79
N GLU A 51 -2.34 -4.80 19.11
CA GLU A 51 -3.54 -4.29 19.78
C GLU A 51 -3.78 -2.79 19.50
N GLU A 52 -2.74 -1.97 19.59
CA GLU A 52 -2.81 -0.52 19.30
C GLU A 52 -3.25 -0.22 17.87
N SER A 53 -2.94 -1.11 16.91
CA SER A 53 -3.36 -0.98 15.52
C SER A 53 -4.88 -0.93 15.35
N SER A 54 -5.64 -1.48 16.30
CA SER A 54 -7.10 -1.53 16.29
C SER A 54 -7.76 -0.37 17.04
N ASN A 55 -7.01 0.41 17.82
CA ASN A 55 -7.51 1.46 18.73
C ASN A 55 -7.84 2.79 18.05
N LEU A 56 -7.98 2.81 16.72
CA LEU A 56 -8.31 4.00 15.94
C LEU A 56 -9.60 3.79 15.15
N TRP A 57 -10.28 4.89 14.84
CA TRP A 57 -11.38 4.93 13.89
C TRP A 57 -10.91 5.51 12.55
N ALA A 58 -11.43 4.99 11.45
CA ALA A 58 -11.16 5.52 10.12
C ALA A 58 -12.32 5.31 9.15
N ALA A 59 -12.70 6.39 8.45
CA ALA A 59 -13.59 6.34 7.31
C ALA A 59 -13.00 5.49 6.17
N TYR A 60 -13.87 4.80 5.42
CA TYR A 60 -13.47 3.97 4.30
C TYR A 60 -12.68 4.76 3.25
N PRO A 61 -11.61 4.20 2.67
CA PRO A 61 -10.94 4.78 1.52
C PRO A 61 -11.79 4.58 0.27
N ASP A 62 -11.55 5.43 -0.72
CA ASP A 62 -12.15 5.28 -2.03
C ASP A 62 -11.96 3.84 -2.53
N LEU A 63 -10.77 3.27 -2.35
CA LEU A 63 -10.41 1.88 -2.68
C LEU A 63 -11.47 0.83 -2.31
N LEU A 64 -12.12 0.97 -1.15
CA LEU A 64 -13.12 0.00 -0.66
C LEU A 64 -14.55 0.48 -0.90
N LYS A 65 -14.78 1.80 -0.90
CA LYS A 65 -16.09 2.43 -1.08
C LYS A 65 -15.93 3.61 -2.05
N PRO A 66 -16.26 3.43 -3.35
CA PRO A 66 -16.10 4.50 -4.35
C PRO A 66 -16.85 5.75 -3.92
N TYR A 67 -16.19 6.90 -3.91
CA TYR A 67 -16.75 8.14 -3.35
C TYR A 67 -17.83 8.78 -4.24
N ASP A 68 -17.82 8.48 -5.53
CA ASP A 68 -18.81 8.97 -6.51
C ASP A 68 -20.19 8.32 -6.36
N THR A 69 -20.22 7.06 -5.92
CA THR A 69 -21.43 6.20 -5.89
C THR A 69 -21.82 5.77 -4.48
N THR A 70 -20.92 5.88 -3.49
CA THR A 70 -21.22 5.48 -2.11
C THR A 70 -21.72 6.66 -1.28
N LEU A 71 -22.84 6.46 -0.58
CA LEU A 71 -23.37 7.44 0.37
C LEU A 71 -22.36 7.77 1.47
N LEU A 72 -22.25 9.06 1.81
CA LEU A 72 -21.35 9.55 2.86
C LEU A 72 -21.58 8.86 4.22
N SER A 73 -22.83 8.51 4.55
CA SER A 73 -23.15 7.79 5.79
C SER A 73 -22.48 6.42 5.87
N LYS A 74 -22.28 5.74 4.74
CA LYS A 74 -21.56 4.47 4.66
C LYS A 74 -20.05 4.69 4.63
N ILE A 75 -19.56 5.69 3.90
CA ILE A 75 -18.12 6.03 3.83
C ILE A 75 -17.57 6.35 5.23
N ARG A 76 -18.38 7.01 6.08
CA ARG A 76 -18.02 7.31 7.47
C ARG A 76 -17.77 6.08 8.34
N ASN A 77 -18.02 4.86 7.89
CA ASN A 77 -17.74 3.65 8.67
C ASN A 77 -18.39 3.71 10.08
N PRO A 78 -19.73 3.79 10.17
CA PRO A 78 -20.42 3.89 11.46
C PRO A 78 -20.27 2.61 12.31
N GLY A 79 -19.95 1.49 11.68
CA GLY A 79 -19.67 0.22 12.36
C GLY A 79 -18.23 0.10 12.89
N ASP A 80 -17.39 1.12 12.68
CA ASP A 80 -15.99 1.15 13.12
C ASP A 80 -15.18 -0.09 12.68
N GLU A 81 -15.43 -0.56 11.46
CA GLU A 81 -14.72 -1.70 10.89
C GLU A 81 -13.24 -1.36 10.71
N LYS A 82 -12.35 -2.24 11.19
CA LYS A 82 -10.88 -2.08 11.12
C LYS A 82 -10.35 -2.52 9.76
N TRP A 83 -10.88 -1.95 8.68
CA TRP A 83 -10.66 -2.40 7.30
C TRP A 83 -9.19 -2.35 6.82
N TRP A 84 -8.30 -1.67 7.55
CA TRP A 84 -6.86 -1.70 7.29
C TRP A 84 -6.17 -2.94 7.85
N LEU A 85 -6.83 -3.70 8.73
CA LEU A 85 -6.36 -4.97 9.29
C LEU A 85 -7.01 -6.12 8.56
N CYS A 86 -6.23 -6.83 7.75
CA CYS A 86 -6.69 -7.95 6.95
C CYS A 86 -6.33 -9.26 7.64
N TYR A 87 -7.35 -10.09 7.84
CA TYR A 87 -7.25 -11.42 8.43
C TYR A 87 -7.18 -12.46 7.31
N PRO A 88 -6.00 -12.98 6.95
CA PRO A 88 -5.92 -14.02 5.94
C PRO A 88 -6.60 -15.30 6.44
N VAL A 89 -7.52 -15.84 5.65
CA VAL A 89 -8.11 -17.17 5.90
C VAL A 89 -6.98 -18.21 5.89
N GLY A 90 -6.76 -18.88 7.03
CA GLY A 90 -5.69 -19.87 7.22
C GLY A 90 -4.27 -19.28 7.36
N GLY A 91 -4.12 -17.95 7.43
CA GLY A 91 -2.81 -17.31 7.57
C GLY A 91 -2.37 -17.14 9.03
N LYS A 92 -1.06 -17.21 9.26
CA LYS A 92 -0.46 -17.13 10.61
C LYS A 92 -0.43 -15.72 11.21
N ALA A 93 -0.48 -14.66 10.38
CA ALA A 93 -0.31 -13.27 10.83
C ALA A 93 -1.26 -12.31 10.09
N MET A 94 -1.73 -11.29 10.81
CA MET A 94 -2.51 -10.18 10.25
C MET A 94 -1.65 -9.35 9.27
N LYS A 95 -2.32 -8.80 8.26
CA LYS A 95 -1.71 -7.98 7.22
C LYS A 95 -2.33 -6.58 7.19
N TYR A 96 -1.63 -5.63 6.58
CA TYR A 96 -2.20 -4.32 6.28
C TYR A 96 -2.84 -4.30 4.89
N LEU A 97 -3.93 -3.55 4.74
CA LEU A 97 -4.53 -3.33 3.43
C LEU A 97 -3.58 -2.53 2.51
N ALA A 98 -3.45 -2.97 1.27
CA ALA A 98 -2.74 -2.26 0.21
C ALA A 98 -3.56 -2.18 -1.07
N GLY A 99 -3.24 -1.22 -1.93
CA GLY A 99 -3.89 -1.08 -3.22
C GLY A 99 -3.29 0.01 -4.08
N HIS A 100 -3.95 0.22 -5.22
CA HIS A 100 -3.52 1.16 -6.25
C HIS A 100 -4.46 2.36 -6.31
N CYS A 101 -3.92 3.53 -6.65
CA CYS A 101 -4.67 4.77 -6.80
C CYS A 101 -4.30 5.46 -8.11
N ALA A 102 -5.33 5.93 -8.83
CA ALA A 102 -5.21 6.62 -10.11
C ALA A 102 -5.73 8.08 -10.06
N CYS A 103 -5.87 8.65 -8.85
CA CYS A 103 -6.39 10.01 -8.70
C CYS A 103 -5.41 11.06 -9.25
N ASN A 104 -5.95 12.21 -9.64
CA ASN A 104 -5.16 13.32 -10.18
C ASN A 104 -4.07 13.80 -9.22
N ASN A 105 -4.31 13.82 -7.90
CA ASN A 105 -3.27 14.22 -6.96
C ASN A 105 -2.10 13.23 -6.97
N CYS A 106 -2.35 11.92 -6.85
CA CYS A 106 -1.29 10.91 -6.90
C CYS A 106 -0.53 10.99 -8.23
N ARG A 107 -1.24 11.17 -9.35
CA ARG A 107 -0.63 11.33 -10.67
C ARG A 107 0.30 12.54 -10.74
N LEU A 108 -0.18 13.70 -10.33
CA LEU A 108 0.57 14.96 -10.44
C LEU A 108 1.73 15.03 -9.45
N THR A 109 1.59 14.44 -8.26
CA THR A 109 2.65 14.50 -7.25
C THR A 109 3.69 13.39 -7.38
N SER A 110 3.32 12.21 -7.89
CA SER A 110 4.27 11.11 -8.11
C SER A 110 4.89 11.13 -9.51
N GLY A 111 4.23 11.75 -10.48
CA GLY A 111 4.62 11.70 -11.89
C GLY A 111 4.19 10.42 -12.62
N PHE A 112 3.49 9.49 -11.94
CA PHE A 112 3.06 8.21 -12.51
C PHE A 112 1.52 8.10 -12.55
N PRO A 113 0.93 7.45 -13.57
CA PRO A 113 -0.53 7.33 -13.69
C PRO A 113 -1.16 6.48 -12.57
N ILE A 114 -0.37 5.61 -11.94
CA ILE A 114 -0.79 4.72 -10.85
C ILE A 114 0.22 4.84 -9.72
N GLN A 115 -0.28 4.99 -8.50
CA GLN A 115 0.55 4.93 -7.30
C GLN A 115 0.06 3.82 -6.37
N SER A 116 1.01 3.06 -5.83
CA SER A 116 0.75 1.95 -4.92
C SER A 116 0.95 2.37 -3.46
N TRP A 117 0.00 1.98 -2.62
CA TRP A 117 -0.14 2.48 -1.26
C TRP A 117 -0.46 1.35 -0.28
N ALA A 118 0.08 1.43 0.94
CA ALA A 118 -0.34 0.61 2.08
C ALA A 118 -0.94 1.49 3.18
N PHE A 119 -2.03 1.03 3.81
CA PHE A 119 -2.71 1.72 4.90
C PHE A 119 -2.21 1.19 6.25
N VAL A 120 -1.45 2.01 6.97
CA VAL A 120 -0.78 1.59 8.21
C VAL A 120 -1.13 2.55 9.35
N PRO A 121 -1.50 2.05 10.54
CA PRO A 121 -1.63 2.88 11.74
C PRO A 121 -0.33 3.61 12.04
N ARG A 122 -0.43 4.89 12.40
CA ARG A 122 0.74 5.71 12.72
C ARG A 122 1.56 5.08 13.87
N THR A 123 0.90 4.45 14.84
CA THR A 123 1.50 3.71 15.96
C THR A 123 2.46 2.60 15.53
N ASN A 124 2.29 2.08 14.32
CA ASN A 124 3.08 0.97 13.77
C ASN A 124 4.18 1.44 12.82
N VAL A 125 4.46 2.75 12.77
CA VAL A 125 5.47 3.32 11.89
C VAL A 125 6.49 4.07 12.73
N ILE A 126 7.70 3.51 12.77
CA ILE A 126 8.82 3.99 13.58
C ILE A 126 9.80 4.68 12.65
N ASP A 127 10.21 5.91 12.98
CA ASP A 127 11.35 6.55 12.33
C ASP A 127 12.63 5.90 12.85
N LYS A 128 13.40 5.26 11.97
CA LYS A 128 14.59 4.52 12.36
C LYS A 128 15.74 5.42 12.81
N HIS A 129 15.74 6.70 12.43
CA HIS A 129 16.74 7.65 12.86
C HIS A 129 16.55 8.07 14.32
N THR A 130 15.29 8.12 14.78
CA THR A 130 14.96 8.54 16.16
C THR A 130 14.59 7.36 17.06
N GLY A 131 14.20 6.22 16.49
CA GLY A 131 13.67 5.06 17.20
C GLY A 131 12.27 5.29 17.77
N THR A 132 11.57 6.36 17.35
CA THR A 132 10.26 6.74 17.89
C THR A 132 9.16 6.63 16.84
N ILE A 133 7.90 6.56 17.29
CA ILE A 133 6.74 6.61 16.40
C ILE A 133 6.78 7.88 15.58
N ILE A 134 6.55 7.76 14.26
CA ILE A 134 6.62 8.86 13.31
C ILE A 134 5.73 10.03 13.76
N ASP A 135 6.26 11.24 13.73
CA ASP A 135 5.50 12.45 13.97
C ASP A 135 5.32 13.29 12.70
N LEU A 136 4.07 13.57 12.35
CA LEU A 136 3.72 14.32 11.15
C LEU A 136 3.13 15.70 11.47
N ARG A 137 2.90 16.03 12.75
CA ARG A 137 2.24 17.28 13.17
C ARG A 137 2.96 18.01 14.29
N GLY A 138 3.64 17.29 15.17
CA GLY A 138 4.27 17.87 16.35
C GLY A 138 5.73 18.29 16.13
N PRO A 139 6.40 18.69 17.23
CA PRO A 139 7.76 19.22 17.19
C PRO A 139 8.80 18.16 16.82
N SER A 140 8.49 16.88 17.00
CA SER A 140 9.38 15.75 16.68
C SER A 140 9.27 15.31 15.23
N ARG A 141 8.70 16.15 14.37
CA ARG A 141 8.51 15.85 12.96
C ARG A 141 9.86 15.75 12.22
N PRO A 142 10.09 14.70 11.42
CA PRO A 142 11.36 14.55 10.70
C PRO A 142 11.64 15.72 9.76
N GLU A 143 12.80 16.35 9.92
CA GLU A 143 13.21 17.51 9.13
C GLU A 143 13.41 17.20 7.64
N CYS A 144 13.63 15.94 7.30
CA CYS A 144 13.81 15.45 5.94
C CYS A 144 12.49 15.39 5.15
N LEU A 145 11.33 15.54 5.80
CA LEU A 145 10.02 15.54 5.17
C LEU A 145 9.60 16.95 4.73
N ARG A 146 9.24 17.08 3.45
CA ARG A 146 8.58 18.25 2.88
C ARG A 146 7.10 17.93 2.68
N GLN A 147 6.24 18.77 3.25
CA GLN A 147 4.79 18.62 3.13
C GLN A 147 4.24 19.46 1.97
N TYR A 148 3.25 18.89 1.27
CA TYR A 148 2.40 19.57 0.31
C TYR A 148 0.93 19.39 0.70
N ILE A 149 0.14 20.47 0.60
CA ILE A 149 -1.29 20.49 0.93
C ILE A 149 -2.06 20.61 -0.38
N PHE A 150 -2.68 19.52 -0.84
CA PHE A 150 -3.46 19.53 -2.08
C PHE A 150 -4.94 19.83 -1.87
N ALA A 151 -5.42 19.70 -0.63
CA ALA A 151 -6.74 20.16 -0.21
C ALA A 151 -6.74 20.39 1.31
N PRO A 152 -7.65 21.21 1.86
CA PRO A 152 -7.78 21.40 3.30
C PRO A 152 -7.88 20.05 4.04
N GLY A 153 -6.95 19.81 4.98
CA GLY A 153 -6.91 18.58 5.76
C GLY A 153 -6.44 17.33 5.01
N LYS A 154 -5.84 17.47 3.82
CA LYS A 154 -5.21 16.38 3.06
C LYS A 154 -3.78 16.73 2.68
N TYR A 155 -2.85 15.89 3.10
CA TYR A 155 -1.42 16.16 3.09
C TYR A 155 -0.68 15.07 2.33
N SER A 156 0.34 15.47 1.59
CA SER A 156 1.33 14.58 0.96
C SER A 156 2.72 14.94 1.46
N GLU A 157 3.53 13.91 1.69
CA GLU A 157 4.86 14.04 2.28
C GLU A 157 5.92 13.47 1.37
N PHE A 158 7.02 14.20 1.19
CA PHE A 158 8.11 13.85 0.29
C PHE A 158 9.46 13.96 0.99
N CYS A 159 10.44 13.17 0.56
CA CYS A 159 11.82 13.40 0.97
C CYS A 159 12.33 14.70 0.32
N LYS A 160 12.75 15.68 1.13
CA LYS A 160 13.28 16.96 0.63
C LYS A 160 14.58 16.83 -0.17
N VAL A 161 15.26 15.69 -0.07
CA VAL A 161 16.57 15.44 -0.69
C VAL A 161 16.44 14.72 -2.03
N CYS A 162 15.77 13.57 -2.07
CA CYS A 162 15.63 12.80 -3.32
C CYS A 162 14.25 12.88 -3.98
N GLY A 163 13.30 13.63 -3.41
CA GLY A 163 11.95 13.79 -3.97
C GLY A 163 11.03 12.57 -3.83
N ALA A 164 11.48 11.50 -3.17
CA ALA A 164 10.68 10.29 -3.01
C ALA A 164 9.35 10.61 -2.30
N THR A 165 8.25 10.12 -2.86
CA THR A 165 6.92 10.19 -2.24
C THR A 165 6.90 9.25 -1.03
N VAL A 166 6.53 9.76 0.15
CA VAL A 166 6.59 9.00 1.41
C VAL A 166 5.20 8.66 1.92
N PHE A 167 4.41 9.67 2.25
CA PHE A 167 3.10 9.48 2.88
C PHE A 167 2.01 10.28 2.18
N THR A 168 0.78 9.79 2.29
CA THR A 168 -0.39 10.66 2.32
C THR A 168 -1.16 10.44 3.62
N TRP A 169 -1.72 11.52 4.17
CA TRP A 169 -2.48 11.48 5.40
C TRP A 169 -3.49 12.63 5.45
N GLY A 170 -4.46 12.58 6.37
CA GLY A 170 -5.46 13.63 6.43
C GLY A 170 -6.45 13.51 7.58
N ASN A 171 -7.29 14.52 7.74
CA ASN A 171 -8.21 14.64 8.86
C ASN A 171 -9.35 13.61 8.83
N GLN A 172 -9.63 13.02 7.66
CA GLN A 172 -10.63 11.93 7.56
C GLN A 172 -10.16 10.64 8.23
N ARG A 173 -8.83 10.46 8.41
CA ARG A 173 -8.21 9.28 9.00
C ARG A 173 -6.96 9.68 9.80
N PRO A 174 -7.11 10.40 10.93
CA PRO A 174 -5.98 11.02 11.62
C PRO A 174 -4.99 10.02 12.22
N GLY A 175 -5.43 8.80 12.54
CA GLY A 175 -4.60 7.71 13.06
C GLY A 175 -3.95 6.81 11.99
N LEU A 176 -4.38 6.92 10.73
CA LEU A 176 -3.80 6.13 9.63
C LEU A 176 -2.93 7.01 8.74
N ILE A 177 -1.80 6.47 8.35
CA ILE A 177 -0.99 7.02 7.28
C ILE A 177 -0.99 6.04 6.11
N VAL A 178 -0.86 6.60 4.91
CA VAL A 178 -0.80 5.81 3.69
C VAL A 178 0.62 5.89 3.16
N ILE A 179 1.38 4.80 3.24
CA ILE A 179 2.82 4.74 2.93
C ILE A 179 3.02 4.31 1.48
N SER A 180 3.92 4.99 0.77
CA SER A 180 4.24 4.65 -0.62
C SER A 180 4.97 3.30 -0.69
N MET A 181 4.43 2.39 -1.49
CA MET A 181 5.04 1.07 -1.67
C MET A 181 6.35 1.10 -2.45
N GLY A 182 6.68 2.20 -3.12
CA GLY A 182 7.99 2.40 -3.75
C GLY A 182 9.15 2.50 -2.75
N LEU A 183 8.87 2.57 -1.45
CA LEU A 183 9.89 2.62 -0.39
C LEU A 183 10.18 1.25 0.24
N VAL A 184 9.36 0.23 -0.01
CA VAL A 184 9.49 -1.06 0.69
C VAL A 184 10.85 -1.71 0.41
N ASN A 185 11.45 -2.31 1.44
CA ASN A 185 12.67 -3.07 1.27
C ASN A 185 12.42 -4.38 0.52
N GLN A 186 12.54 -4.32 -0.81
CA GLN A 186 12.30 -5.46 -1.70
C GLN A 186 13.24 -6.64 -1.44
N ASP A 187 14.43 -6.41 -0.88
CA ASP A 187 15.39 -7.47 -0.59
C ASP A 187 14.91 -8.38 0.56
N LYS A 188 14.01 -7.86 1.42
CA LYS A 188 13.42 -8.61 2.53
C LYS A 188 12.06 -9.21 2.19
N GLU A 189 11.20 -8.49 1.47
CA GLU A 189 9.78 -8.89 1.31
C GLU A 189 9.29 -8.89 -0.15
N GLY A 190 10.17 -8.58 -1.10
CA GLY A 190 9.82 -8.33 -2.49
C GLY A 190 9.06 -7.02 -2.69
N ALA A 191 8.87 -6.62 -3.95
CA ALA A 191 8.24 -5.35 -4.31
C ALA A 191 6.78 -5.20 -3.83
N ARG A 192 6.09 -6.32 -3.55
CA ARG A 192 4.69 -6.34 -3.11
C ARG A 192 4.52 -6.65 -1.63
N ALA A 193 5.57 -7.10 -0.94
CA ALA A 193 5.53 -7.47 0.48
C ALA A 193 4.29 -8.29 0.87
N GLU A 194 3.96 -9.34 0.12
CA GLU A 194 2.67 -10.06 0.23
C GLU A 194 2.51 -10.83 1.54
N ARG A 195 3.59 -11.05 2.30
CA ARG A 195 3.53 -11.56 3.68
C ARG A 195 3.01 -10.51 4.67
N TRP A 196 3.13 -9.23 4.33
CA TRP A 196 2.78 -8.08 5.15
C TRP A 196 1.51 -7.38 4.71
N LEU A 197 1.22 -7.44 3.41
CA LEU A 197 0.18 -6.65 2.78
C LEU A 197 -0.85 -7.55 2.10
N ASP A 198 -2.12 -7.20 2.29
CA ASP A 198 -3.23 -7.78 1.55
C ASP A 198 -3.68 -6.77 0.48
N TRP A 199 -3.50 -7.15 -0.79
CA TRP A 199 -3.73 -6.24 -1.91
C TRP A 199 -5.17 -6.35 -2.40
N VAL A 200 -5.87 -5.22 -2.46
CA VAL A 200 -7.19 -5.13 -3.12
C VAL A 200 -7.02 -5.43 -4.60
N LYS A 201 -7.76 -6.43 -5.08
CA LYS A 201 -7.67 -6.94 -6.46
C LYS A 201 -8.93 -6.65 -7.28
N GLU A 202 -9.94 -6.07 -6.67
CA GLU A 202 -11.24 -5.81 -7.27
C GLU A 202 -11.26 -4.53 -8.10
N ARG A 203 -10.46 -3.54 -7.69
CA ARG A 203 -10.47 -2.20 -8.27
C ARG A 203 -9.24 -1.38 -7.96
N VAL A 204 -9.11 -0.26 -8.68
CA VAL A 204 -8.17 0.82 -8.41
C VAL A 204 -8.93 2.01 -7.81
N SER A 205 -8.35 2.71 -6.83
CA SER A 205 -8.99 3.92 -6.28
C SER A 205 -9.06 5.02 -7.33
N PHE A 206 -10.19 5.72 -7.36
CA PHE A 206 -10.47 6.83 -8.26
C PHE A 206 -10.35 6.46 -9.75
N SER A 207 -10.68 5.20 -10.09
CA SER A 207 -10.62 4.73 -11.47
C SER A 207 -11.57 5.52 -12.38
N GLU A 208 -12.72 5.94 -11.87
CA GLU A 208 -13.74 6.73 -12.58
C GLU A 208 -13.26 8.10 -13.06
N VAL A 209 -12.26 8.70 -12.38
CA VAL A 209 -11.68 10.01 -12.74
C VAL A 209 -10.23 9.93 -13.21
N ALA A 210 -9.73 8.72 -13.45
CA ALA A 210 -8.36 8.53 -13.93
C ALA A 210 -8.16 9.16 -15.32
N LEU A 211 -7.00 9.79 -15.53
CA LEU A 211 -6.67 10.40 -16.82
C LEU A 211 -6.63 9.37 -17.95
N THR A 212 -6.01 8.21 -17.69
CA THR A 212 -5.77 7.19 -18.70
C THR A 212 -6.62 5.95 -18.43
N GLN A 213 -7.92 6.06 -18.71
CA GLN A 213 -8.91 5.00 -18.53
C GLN A 213 -8.48 3.63 -19.10
N PRO A 214 -7.90 3.51 -20.32
CA PRO A 214 -7.50 2.20 -20.85
C PRO A 214 -6.44 1.49 -19.99
N ILE A 215 -5.47 2.23 -19.43
CA ILE A 215 -4.44 1.66 -18.54
C ILE A 215 -5.09 1.15 -17.25
N ILE A 216 -6.02 1.92 -16.68
CA ILE A 216 -6.68 1.54 -15.44
C ILE A 216 -7.61 0.34 -15.63
N HIS A 217 -8.38 0.29 -16.72
CA HIS A 217 -9.20 -0.87 -17.06
C HIS A 217 -8.36 -2.14 -17.24
N ALA A 218 -7.23 -2.06 -17.95
CA ALA A 218 -6.32 -3.19 -18.11
C ALA A 218 -5.73 -3.65 -16.78
N LEU A 219 -5.34 -2.71 -15.91
CA LEU A 219 -4.86 -3.03 -14.57
C LEU A 219 -5.94 -3.73 -13.74
N GLU A 220 -7.16 -3.18 -13.68
CA GLU A 220 -8.26 -3.80 -12.93
C GLU A 220 -8.61 -5.19 -13.44
N GLN A 221 -8.59 -5.41 -14.76
CA GLN A 221 -8.77 -6.74 -15.34
C GLN A 221 -7.67 -7.69 -14.85
N GLY A 222 -6.40 -7.30 -14.94
CA GLY A 222 -5.28 -8.13 -14.49
C GLY A 222 -5.33 -8.45 -12.99
N LEU A 223 -5.74 -7.49 -12.16
CA LEU A 223 -5.94 -7.70 -10.73
C LEU A 223 -7.06 -8.73 -10.45
N ARG A 224 -8.20 -8.62 -11.14
CA ARG A 224 -9.33 -9.56 -11.00
C ARG A 224 -8.94 -10.97 -11.47
N GLU A 225 -8.25 -11.09 -12.60
CA GLU A 225 -7.69 -12.37 -13.08
C GLU A 225 -6.77 -12.99 -12.02
N SER A 226 -5.85 -12.21 -11.43
CA SER A 226 -4.98 -12.70 -10.35
C SER A 226 -5.76 -13.17 -9.12
N ARG A 227 -6.87 -12.52 -8.76
CA ARG A 227 -7.73 -12.97 -7.65
C ARG A 227 -8.38 -14.32 -7.95
N LEU A 228 -8.91 -14.51 -9.16
CA LEU A 228 -9.54 -15.77 -9.55
C LEU A 228 -8.53 -16.92 -9.51
N GLU A 229 -7.31 -16.68 -9.99
CA GLU A 229 -6.22 -17.65 -9.95
C GLU A 229 -5.82 -18.01 -8.50
N ASP A 230 -5.72 -17.04 -7.58
CA ASP A 230 -5.45 -17.31 -6.15
C ASP A 230 -6.53 -18.22 -5.51
N LEU A 231 -7.79 -18.03 -5.88
CA LEU A 231 -8.91 -18.83 -5.38
C LEU A 231 -8.87 -20.26 -5.92
N GLN A 232 -8.46 -20.43 -7.18
CA GLN A 232 -8.30 -21.73 -7.82
C GLN A 232 -7.08 -22.49 -7.29
N GLY A 233 -5.95 -21.80 -7.07
CA GLY A 233 -4.75 -22.40 -6.48
C GLY A 233 -4.99 -22.93 -5.06
N LYS A 234 -5.79 -22.22 -4.25
CA LYS A 234 -6.21 -22.68 -2.91
C LYS A 234 -7.17 -23.88 -2.90
N GLN A 235 -7.74 -24.27 -4.06
CA GLN A 235 -8.57 -25.47 -4.18
C GLN A 235 -7.78 -26.72 -4.60
N ALA A 236 -6.52 -26.54 -5.01
CA ALA A 236 -5.65 -27.62 -5.48
C ALA A 236 -4.65 -28.13 -4.42
N ASP A 237 -4.60 -27.47 -3.26
CA ASP A 237 -3.84 -27.85 -2.05
C ASP A 237 -4.80 -28.32 -0.94
#